data_AF-A0A1F8H9G0-F1
#
_entry.id   AF-A0A1F8H9G0-F1
#
_cell.length_a   1.000
_cell.length_b   1.000
_cell.length_c   1.000
_cell.angle_alpha   90.00
_cell.angle_beta   90.00
_cell.angle_gamma   90.00
#
_symmetry.space_group_name_H-M   'P 1'
#
loop_
_entity.id
_entity.type
_entity.pdbx_description
1 polymer ?
#
loop_
_entity_poly.entity_id
_entity_poly.type
_entity_poly.pdbx_seq_one_letter_code
_entity_poly.pdbx_strand_id
1 'polypeptide(L)'
;MFTRDYKTFAPGEFFHIYNRGNNKQDIFLDDSDYEFFLLRIKQNLYPDRFKELKIQPLPQGSFTLISYCLMPNHFHLLVRQNGDIPTSKLMLKICSSYSKVFNKKYERVGHVFQDQFKQILIGRDEYIKWLMAYICQNPKIAGLVKSAIDYKWSSYREYFKRGNDILCDNDTVAELFGKQNISEFIENSYKIIKNNKIGRHIESEALID
;
A
#
# COMPACT_ATOMS: atom_id res chain seq x y z
N MET A 1 12.45 -11.04 16.27
CA MET A 1 12.31 -9.64 16.72
C MET A 1 12.48 -8.78 15.46
N PHE A 2 11.38 -8.44 14.78
CA PHE A 2 11.44 -7.62 13.56
C PHE A 2 11.69 -6.17 14.00
N THR A 3 12.92 -5.70 13.83
CA THR A 3 13.35 -4.40 14.31
C THR A 3 12.71 -3.28 13.50
N ARG A 4 12.15 -2.29 14.23
CA ARG A 4 11.53 -1.06 13.73
C ARG A 4 12.52 -0.07 13.12
N ASP A 5 13.67 -0.51 12.59
CA ASP A 5 14.70 0.43 12.18
C ASP A 5 14.42 0.96 10.76
N TYR A 6 13.66 2.05 10.72
CA TYR A 6 13.31 2.82 9.53
C TYR A 6 14.51 3.48 8.82
N LYS A 7 15.73 3.26 9.33
CA LYS A 7 16.99 3.71 8.76
C LYS A 7 17.81 2.59 8.13
N THR A 8 17.45 1.31 8.33
CA THR A 8 18.21 0.21 7.72
C THR A 8 17.89 0.16 6.23
N PHE A 9 18.90 0.39 5.40
CA PHE A 9 18.80 0.19 3.96
C PHE A 9 18.68 -1.31 3.67
N ALA A 10 17.70 -1.66 2.85
CA ALA A 10 17.54 -3.03 2.39
C ALA A 10 17.13 -3.04 0.91
N PRO A 11 18.06 -2.72 -0.01
CA PRO A 11 17.81 -2.79 -1.44
C PRO A 11 17.38 -4.20 -1.86
N GLY A 12 16.36 -4.31 -2.69
CA GLY A 12 15.73 -5.56 -3.14
C GLY A 12 14.66 -6.09 -2.19
N GLU A 13 14.58 -5.62 -0.95
CA GLU A 13 13.66 -6.15 0.05
C GLU A 13 12.26 -5.56 -0.02
N PHE A 14 11.29 -6.32 0.47
CA PHE A 14 9.87 -5.98 0.48
C PHE A 14 9.41 -5.53 1.86
N PHE A 15 8.59 -4.49 1.90
CA PHE A 15 8.05 -3.90 3.12
C PHE A 15 6.53 -3.83 3.06
N HIS A 16 5.88 -4.34 4.11
CA HIS A 16 4.49 -3.99 4.41
C HIS A 16 4.47 -2.65 5.12
N ILE A 17 3.89 -1.63 4.50
CA ILE A 17 3.80 -0.29 5.05
C ILE A 17 2.33 0.04 5.31
N TYR A 18 2.01 0.53 6.49
CA TYR A 18 0.63 0.90 6.83
C TYR A 18 0.56 2.02 7.86
N ASN A 19 -0.53 2.78 7.83
CA ASN A 19 -0.87 3.77 8.84
C ASN A 19 -2.38 3.96 8.90
N ARG A 20 -2.86 4.54 10.00
CA ARG A 20 -4.27 4.77 10.26
C ARG A 20 -4.54 6.19 10.75
N GLY A 21 -5.80 6.58 10.65
CA GLY A 21 -6.31 7.85 11.15
C GLY A 21 -6.12 7.99 12.66
N ASN A 22 -5.84 9.22 13.07
CA ASN A 22 -5.83 9.58 14.47
C ASN A 22 -7.19 9.27 15.10
N ASN A 23 -7.20 8.66 16.28
CA ASN A 23 -8.41 8.13 16.92
C ASN A 23 -9.24 7.18 16.04
N LYS A 24 -8.60 6.43 15.12
CA LYS A 24 -9.26 5.54 14.15
C LYS A 24 -10.30 6.24 13.25
N GLN A 25 -10.22 7.56 13.15
CA GLN A 25 -11.13 8.34 12.30
C GLN A 25 -10.86 8.05 10.83
N ASP A 26 -11.91 8.24 10.01
CA ASP A 26 -11.77 8.21 8.57
C ASP A 26 -10.79 9.30 8.12
N ILE A 27 -9.83 8.87 7.32
CA ILE A 27 -8.83 9.72 6.67
C ILE A 27 -9.11 9.86 5.19
N PHE A 28 -10.03 9.09 4.60
CA PHE A 28 -10.54 9.30 3.25
C PHE A 28 -12.06 9.43 3.33
N LEU A 29 -12.56 10.65 3.18
CA LEU A 29 -13.98 10.99 3.38
C LEU A 29 -14.75 11.05 2.05
N ASP A 30 -14.06 11.35 0.94
CA ASP A 30 -14.62 11.30 -0.40
C ASP A 30 -13.61 10.81 -1.44
N ASP A 31 -14.06 10.65 -2.68
CA ASP A 31 -13.25 10.11 -3.77
C ASP A 31 -11.97 10.91 -4.06
N SER A 32 -12.02 12.23 -3.92
CA SER A 32 -10.88 13.10 -4.22
C SER A 32 -9.75 12.92 -3.20
N ASP A 33 -10.06 12.48 -1.97
CA ASP A 33 -9.06 12.14 -0.97
C ASP A 33 -8.25 10.92 -1.40
N TYR A 34 -8.94 9.86 -1.85
CA TYR A 34 -8.30 8.65 -2.36
C TYR A 34 -7.47 8.94 -3.62
N GLU A 35 -8.05 9.67 -4.57
CA GLU A 35 -7.38 10.07 -5.81
C GLU A 35 -6.12 10.88 -5.52
N PHE A 36 -6.19 11.84 -4.60
CA PHE A 36 -5.03 12.64 -4.24
C PHE A 36 -3.93 11.78 -3.60
N PHE A 37 -4.27 10.86 -2.71
CA PHE A 37 -3.29 9.96 -2.10
C PHE A 37 -2.60 9.07 -3.15
N LEU A 38 -3.38 8.47 -4.07
CA LEU A 38 -2.84 7.68 -5.18
C LEU A 38 -1.99 8.53 -6.13
N LEU A 39 -2.38 9.77 -6.41
CA LEU A 39 -1.59 10.71 -7.20
C LEU A 39 -0.23 10.97 -6.53
N ARG A 40 -0.20 11.16 -5.21
CA ARG A 40 1.06 11.33 -4.47
C ARG A 40 1.94 10.09 -4.53
N ILE A 41 1.36 8.89 -4.54
CA ILE A 41 2.13 7.66 -4.80
C ILE A 41 2.69 7.69 -6.23
N LYS A 42 1.82 7.88 -7.25
CA LYS A 42 2.21 7.93 -8.68
C LYS A 42 3.36 8.92 -8.92
N GLN A 43 3.29 10.11 -8.34
CA GLN A 43 4.30 11.17 -8.49
C GLN A 43 5.67 10.81 -7.90
N ASN A 44 5.71 9.97 -6.86
CA ASN A 44 6.97 9.54 -6.24
C ASN A 44 7.54 8.26 -6.86
N LEU A 45 6.70 7.40 -7.46
CA LEU A 45 7.15 6.18 -8.14
C LEU A 45 7.51 6.41 -9.60
N TYR A 46 6.80 7.32 -10.28
CA TYR A 46 6.95 7.62 -11.70
C TYR A 46 7.14 9.11 -11.97
N PRO A 47 8.14 9.76 -11.34
CA PRO A 47 8.40 11.21 -11.50
C PRO A 47 8.48 11.67 -12.96
N ASP A 48 8.98 10.84 -13.86
CA ASP A 48 9.12 11.20 -15.28
C ASP A 48 7.78 11.50 -15.97
N ARG A 49 6.67 10.99 -15.44
CA ARG A 49 5.31 11.27 -15.94
C ARG A 49 4.76 12.62 -15.48
N PHE A 50 5.48 13.32 -14.60
CA PHE A 50 5.03 14.54 -13.92
C PHE A 50 6.04 15.69 -13.97
N LYS A 51 6.93 15.69 -14.98
CA LYS A 51 8.04 16.67 -15.12
C LYS A 51 7.60 18.14 -15.12
N GLU A 52 6.38 18.42 -15.58
CA GLU A 52 5.82 19.77 -15.62
C GLU A 52 5.38 20.28 -14.24
N LEU A 53 5.22 19.41 -13.25
CA LEU A 53 4.83 19.79 -11.91
C LEU A 53 6.05 20.28 -11.12
N LYS A 54 5.88 21.40 -10.40
CA LYS A 54 6.86 21.93 -9.44
C LYS A 54 6.90 21.09 -8.15
N ILE A 55 7.14 19.79 -8.30
CA ILE A 55 7.34 18.85 -7.20
C ILE A 55 8.80 18.42 -7.18
N GLN A 56 9.32 18.08 -6.00
CA GLN A 56 10.58 17.38 -5.85
C GLN A 56 10.26 15.92 -5.56
N PRO A 57 10.16 15.05 -6.57
CA PRO A 57 9.86 13.65 -6.34
C PRO A 57 11.12 12.90 -5.86
N LEU A 58 10.99 11.60 -5.62
CA LEU A 58 12.13 10.73 -5.44
C LEU A 58 12.71 10.36 -6.82
N PRO A 59 14.00 9.99 -6.92
CA PRO A 59 14.58 9.47 -8.16
C PRO A 59 13.73 8.32 -8.74
N GLN A 60 13.58 8.31 -10.07
CA GLN A 60 12.85 7.26 -10.78
C GLN A 60 13.38 5.88 -10.38
N GLY A 61 12.47 4.93 -10.15
CA GLY A 61 12.83 3.55 -9.82
C GLY A 61 13.34 3.34 -8.39
N SER A 62 13.30 4.33 -7.49
CA SER A 62 13.71 4.15 -6.08
C SER A 62 12.89 3.09 -5.33
N PHE A 63 11.62 2.91 -5.73
CA PHE A 63 10.69 1.98 -5.12
C PHE A 63 9.82 1.33 -6.19
N THR A 64 9.37 0.11 -5.91
CA THR A 64 8.39 -0.62 -6.72
C THR A 64 7.16 -0.88 -5.86
N LEU A 65 5.97 -0.48 -6.32
CA LEU A 65 4.73 -0.84 -5.64
C LEU A 65 4.23 -2.18 -6.15
N ILE A 66 4.04 -3.12 -5.23
CA ILE A 66 3.56 -4.47 -5.53
C ILE A 66 2.06 -4.53 -5.36
N SER A 67 1.52 -3.98 -4.27
CA SER A 67 0.08 -3.97 -3.96
C SER A 67 -0.29 -2.80 -3.04
N TYR A 68 -1.55 -2.36 -3.10
CA TYR A 68 -2.09 -1.36 -2.18
C TYR A 68 -3.58 -1.58 -1.88
N CYS A 69 -4.02 -1.05 -0.75
CA CYS A 69 -5.43 -0.88 -0.42
C CYS A 69 -5.58 0.35 0.49
N LEU A 70 -6.45 1.29 0.10
CA LEU A 70 -6.80 2.47 0.90
C LEU A 70 -8.19 2.23 1.48
N MET A 71 -8.28 2.05 2.79
CA MET A 71 -9.52 1.87 3.55
C MET A 71 -9.94 3.21 4.17
N PRO A 72 -11.23 3.44 4.51
CA PRO A 72 -11.68 4.75 4.99
C PRO A 72 -10.81 5.36 6.10
N ASN A 73 -10.37 4.56 7.08
CA ASN A 73 -9.57 5.01 8.21
C ASN A 73 -8.09 4.57 8.19
N HIS A 74 -7.61 3.84 7.18
CA HIS A 74 -6.22 3.38 7.12
C HIS A 74 -5.78 3.01 5.69
N PHE A 75 -4.49 2.70 5.51
CA PHE A 75 -4.01 2.17 4.24
C PHE A 75 -2.97 1.06 4.46
N HIS A 76 -2.84 0.18 3.46
CA HIS A 76 -1.77 -0.79 3.36
C HIS A 76 -1.08 -0.68 2.00
N LEU A 77 0.25 -0.73 2.00
CA LEU A 77 1.11 -0.77 0.83
C LEU A 77 2.09 -1.95 0.97
N LEU A 78 2.34 -2.66 -0.12
CA LEU A 78 3.44 -3.60 -0.24
C LEU A 78 4.44 -3.03 -1.24
N VAL A 79 5.61 -2.64 -0.76
CA VAL A 79 6.61 -1.88 -1.52
C VAL A 79 7.95 -2.61 -1.51
N ARG A 80 8.59 -2.77 -2.67
CA ARG A 80 10.00 -3.14 -2.76
C ARG A 80 10.87 -1.89 -2.74
N GLN A 81 11.89 -1.85 -1.88
CA GLN A 81 12.90 -0.80 -1.89
C GLN A 81 13.99 -1.17 -2.88
N ASN A 82 14.25 -0.36 -3.92
CA ASN A 82 15.19 -0.74 -4.98
C ASN A 82 16.61 -0.20 -4.80
N GLY A 83 16.81 0.71 -3.85
CA GLY A 83 18.11 1.35 -3.63
C GLY A 83 18.23 1.98 -2.25
N ASP A 84 19.10 2.97 -2.13
CA ASP A 84 19.50 3.55 -0.84
C ASP A 84 18.61 4.69 -0.36
N ILE A 85 17.34 4.70 -0.79
CA ILE A 85 16.34 5.63 -0.26
C ILE A 85 15.45 4.82 0.69
N PRO A 86 15.36 5.23 1.98
CA PRO A 86 14.55 4.49 2.93
C PRO A 86 13.07 4.76 2.67
N THR A 87 12.23 3.77 2.96
CA THR A 87 10.75 3.87 2.88
C THR A 87 10.20 5.08 3.64
N SER A 88 10.88 5.52 4.69
CA SER A 88 10.52 6.73 5.45
C SER A 88 10.52 8.02 4.62
N LYS A 89 11.39 8.15 3.62
CA LYS A 89 11.38 9.30 2.70
C LYS A 89 10.18 9.28 1.77
N LEU A 90 9.78 8.11 1.28
CA LEU A 90 8.58 7.91 0.47
C LEU A 90 7.34 8.30 1.28
N MET A 91 7.19 7.71 2.47
CA MET A 91 6.04 7.95 3.33
C MET A 91 5.97 9.38 3.86
N LEU A 92 7.12 10.01 4.14
CA LEU A 92 7.14 11.43 4.49
C LEU A 92 6.55 12.28 3.36
N LYS A 93 6.91 12.05 2.10
CA LYS A 93 6.40 12.84 0.96
C LYS A 93 4.91 12.61 0.70
N ILE A 94 4.42 11.37 0.88
CA ILE A 94 3.01 11.04 0.69
C ILE A 94 2.17 11.58 1.86
N CYS A 95 2.45 11.15 3.08
CA CYS A 95 1.61 11.46 4.25
C CYS A 95 1.64 12.94 4.62
N SER A 96 2.77 13.64 4.49
CA SER A 96 2.83 15.07 4.82
C SER A 96 2.08 15.93 3.80
N SER A 97 2.18 15.60 2.50
CA SER A 97 1.43 16.28 1.45
C SER A 97 -0.07 16.03 1.60
N TYR A 98 -0.44 14.79 1.89
CA TYR A 98 -1.81 14.38 2.15
C TYR A 98 -2.41 15.13 3.33
N SER A 99 -1.74 15.08 4.49
CA SER A 99 -2.23 15.71 5.73
C SER A 99 -2.45 17.21 5.57
N LYS A 100 -1.57 17.90 4.81
CA LYS A 100 -1.72 19.34 4.52
C LYS A 100 -2.99 19.63 3.72
N VAL A 101 -3.24 18.86 2.65
CA VAL A 101 -4.42 19.04 1.80
C VAL A 101 -5.70 18.65 2.55
N PHE A 102 -5.69 17.52 3.25
CA PHE A 102 -6.81 17.05 4.06
C PHE A 102 -7.20 18.08 5.13
N ASN A 103 -6.23 18.56 5.92
CA ASN A 103 -6.51 19.56 6.95
C ASN A 103 -7.04 20.88 6.37
N LYS A 104 -6.49 21.31 5.22
CA LYS A 104 -6.98 22.51 4.52
C LYS A 104 -8.42 22.32 4.01
N LYS A 105 -8.70 21.17 3.40
CA LYS A 105 -10.00 20.86 2.78
C LYS A 105 -11.12 20.75 3.82
N TYR A 106 -10.83 20.14 4.96
CA TYR A 106 -11.81 19.88 6.01
C TYR A 106 -11.72 20.85 7.20
N GLU A 107 -10.99 21.95 7.05
CA GLU A 107 -10.81 22.99 8.09
C GLU A 107 -10.34 22.41 9.44
N ARG A 108 -9.49 21.37 9.38
CA ARG A 108 -8.97 20.67 10.55
C ARG A 108 -7.61 21.19 10.97
N VAL A 109 -7.32 21.04 12.25
CA VAL A 109 -5.99 21.23 12.85
C VAL A 109 -5.50 19.93 13.49
N GLY A 110 -4.19 19.79 13.59
CA GLY A 110 -3.55 18.64 14.23
C GLY A 110 -3.27 17.45 13.29
N HIS A 111 -3.03 16.29 13.90
CA HIS A 111 -2.60 15.09 13.22
C HIS A 111 -3.75 14.38 12.50
N VAL A 112 -3.55 14.09 11.21
CA VAL A 112 -4.45 13.24 10.40
C VAL A 112 -4.19 11.76 10.70
N PHE A 113 -2.92 11.36 10.72
CA PHE A 113 -2.50 10.01 11.08
C PHE A 113 -2.20 9.91 12.57
N GLN A 114 -2.44 8.74 13.17
CA GLN A 114 -2.26 8.56 14.61
C GLN A 114 -0.81 8.68 15.06
N ASP A 115 0.12 8.12 14.29
CA ASP A 115 1.55 8.13 14.57
C ASP A 115 2.32 8.07 13.25
N GLN A 116 3.63 7.91 13.34
CA GLN A 116 4.47 7.48 12.23
C GLN A 116 3.92 6.18 11.63
N PHE A 117 4.09 6.04 10.32
CA PHE A 117 3.72 4.80 9.64
C PHE A 117 4.47 3.62 10.25
N LYS A 118 3.84 2.45 10.22
CA LYS A 118 4.50 1.19 10.57
C LYS A 118 5.05 0.55 9.31
N GLN A 119 6.17 -0.14 9.44
CA GLN A 119 6.73 -0.98 8.38
C GLN A 119 7.20 -2.32 8.92
N ILE A 120 7.03 -3.37 8.13
CA ILE A 120 7.47 -4.73 8.44
C ILE A 120 8.26 -5.25 7.23
N LEU A 121 9.52 -5.62 7.46
CA LEU A 121 10.36 -6.28 6.46
C LEU A 121 9.86 -7.71 6.20
N ILE A 122 9.70 -8.06 4.93
CA ILE A 122 9.22 -9.35 4.47
C ILE A 122 10.34 -10.11 3.76
N GLY A 123 10.86 -11.17 4.40
CA GLY A 123 11.99 -11.94 3.86
C GLY A 123 11.66 -13.27 3.18
N ARG A 124 10.39 -13.55 2.83
CA ARG A 124 9.99 -14.81 2.16
C ARG A 124 8.94 -14.59 1.08
N ASP A 125 9.20 -15.08 -0.13
CA ASP A 125 8.31 -14.94 -1.29
C ASP A 125 6.89 -15.43 -1.05
N GLU A 126 6.73 -16.59 -0.40
CA GLU A 126 5.41 -17.12 -0.04
C GLU A 126 4.63 -16.13 0.84
N TYR A 127 5.32 -15.43 1.74
CA TYR A 127 4.71 -14.42 2.58
C TYR A 127 4.40 -13.14 1.80
N ILE A 128 5.24 -12.75 0.84
CA ILE A 128 4.96 -11.63 -0.08
C ILE A 128 3.65 -11.89 -0.83
N LYS A 129 3.49 -13.09 -1.43
CA LYS A 129 2.28 -13.48 -2.15
C LYS A 129 1.04 -13.48 -1.25
N TRP A 130 1.17 -14.06 -0.06
CA TRP A 130 0.08 -14.09 0.91
C TRP A 130 -0.33 -12.67 1.33
N LEU A 131 0.64 -11.80 1.63
CA LEU A 131 0.38 -10.42 2.04
C LEU A 131 -0.24 -9.59 0.91
N MET A 132 0.24 -9.76 -0.33
CA MET A 132 -0.35 -9.15 -1.52
C MET A 132 -1.85 -9.49 -1.62
N ALA A 133 -2.17 -10.78 -1.45
CA ALA A 133 -3.56 -11.24 -1.42
C ALA A 133 -4.35 -10.69 -0.24
N TYR A 134 -3.77 -10.66 0.97
CA TYR A 134 -4.41 -10.08 2.15
C TYR A 134 -4.80 -8.63 1.93
N ILE A 135 -3.88 -7.80 1.42
CA ILE A 135 -4.12 -6.39 1.10
C ILE A 135 -5.29 -6.24 0.13
N CYS A 136 -5.31 -7.05 -0.93
CA CYS A 136 -6.37 -7.00 -1.94
C CYS A 136 -7.74 -7.43 -1.41
N GLN A 137 -7.77 -8.39 -0.49
CA GLN A 137 -9.00 -8.92 0.08
C GLN A 137 -9.49 -8.13 1.30
N ASN A 138 -8.69 -7.20 1.82
CA ASN A 138 -8.98 -6.44 3.04
C ASN A 138 -10.37 -5.74 3.02
N PRO A 139 -10.82 -5.09 1.92
CA PRO A 139 -12.15 -4.48 1.87
C PRO A 139 -13.29 -5.49 2.04
N LYS A 140 -13.13 -6.70 1.49
CA LYS A 140 -14.11 -7.79 1.62
C LYS A 140 -14.06 -8.41 3.01
N ILE A 141 -12.87 -8.58 3.59
CA ILE A 141 -12.68 -9.09 4.96
C ILE A 141 -13.32 -8.14 5.98
N ALA A 142 -13.14 -6.84 5.80
CA ALA A 142 -13.74 -5.79 6.63
C ALA A 142 -15.26 -5.58 6.38
N GLY A 143 -15.84 -6.28 5.40
CA GLY A 143 -17.26 -6.19 5.09
C GLY A 143 -17.70 -4.91 4.37
N LEU A 144 -16.76 -4.11 3.83
CA LEU A 144 -17.10 -2.90 3.05
C LEU A 144 -17.77 -3.24 1.71
N VAL A 145 -17.44 -4.41 1.15
CA VAL A 145 -17.95 -4.89 -0.14
C VAL A 145 -18.20 -6.40 -0.09
N LYS A 146 -19.12 -6.89 -0.93
CA LYS A 146 -19.39 -8.33 -1.08
C LYS A 146 -18.29 -9.04 -1.87
N SER A 147 -17.74 -8.37 -2.87
CA SER A 147 -16.60 -8.85 -3.66
C SER A 147 -15.47 -7.82 -3.66
N ALA A 148 -14.22 -8.27 -3.55
CA ALA A 148 -13.07 -7.37 -3.53
C ALA A 148 -12.90 -6.58 -4.84
N ILE A 149 -13.40 -7.13 -5.96
CA ILE A 149 -13.44 -6.42 -7.24
C ILE A 149 -14.35 -5.18 -7.20
N ASP A 150 -15.30 -5.08 -6.28
CA ASP A 150 -16.21 -3.94 -6.17
C ASP A 150 -15.52 -2.74 -5.49
N TYR A 151 -14.42 -2.97 -4.78
CA TYR A 151 -13.67 -1.91 -4.13
C TYR A 151 -12.69 -1.25 -5.10
N LYS A 152 -12.89 0.05 -5.36
CA LYS A 152 -12.09 0.80 -6.34
C LYS A 152 -10.72 1.25 -5.84
N TRP A 153 -10.53 1.34 -4.52
CA TRP A 153 -9.32 1.91 -3.91
C TRP A 153 -8.30 0.86 -3.49
N SER A 154 -8.18 -0.22 -4.26
CA SER A 154 -7.17 -1.26 -4.06
C SER A 154 -6.60 -1.74 -5.38
N SER A 155 -5.42 -2.36 -5.31
CA SER A 155 -4.78 -2.96 -6.48
C SER A 155 -5.46 -4.23 -6.98
N TYR A 156 -6.53 -4.71 -6.33
CA TYR A 156 -7.21 -5.97 -6.70
C TYR A 156 -7.50 -6.02 -8.20
N ARG A 157 -8.09 -4.96 -8.76
CA ARG A 157 -8.48 -4.87 -10.18
C ARG A 157 -7.28 -4.86 -11.13
N GLU A 158 -6.11 -4.39 -10.68
CA GLU A 158 -4.93 -4.28 -11.52
C GLU A 158 -4.40 -5.67 -11.91
N TYR A 159 -4.61 -6.70 -11.08
CA TYR A 159 -4.20 -8.07 -11.40
C TYR A 159 -5.18 -8.86 -12.28
N PHE A 160 -6.31 -8.27 -12.66
CA PHE A 160 -7.24 -8.84 -13.64
C PHE A 160 -7.20 -8.08 -14.97
N LYS A 161 -6.63 -6.88 -14.98
CA LYS A 161 -6.51 -6.03 -16.17
C LYS A 161 -5.17 -6.25 -16.86
N ARG A 162 -5.17 -6.12 -18.19
CA ARG A 162 -3.96 -5.91 -18.99
C ARG A 162 -4.05 -4.49 -19.56
N GLY A 163 -3.04 -3.65 -19.32
CA GLY A 163 -3.03 -2.27 -19.82
C GLY A 163 -2.00 -1.36 -19.14
N ASN A 164 -1.92 -0.11 -19.63
CA ASN A 164 -0.84 0.83 -19.31
C ASN A 164 -1.12 1.77 -18.11
N ASP A 165 -2.35 1.83 -17.59
CA ASP A 165 -2.69 2.64 -16.39
C ASP A 165 -2.79 1.77 -15.14
N ILE A 166 -1.72 1.02 -14.90
CA ILE A 166 -1.48 0.27 -13.66
C ILE A 166 -0.48 1.04 -12.80
N LEU A 167 -0.70 1.03 -11.49
CA LEU A 167 0.18 1.63 -10.50
C LEU A 167 1.13 0.58 -9.91
N CYS A 168 0.69 -0.68 -9.85
CA CYS A 168 1.52 -1.80 -9.45
C CYS A 168 2.45 -2.25 -10.58
N ASP A 169 3.64 -2.68 -10.21
CA ASP A 169 4.65 -3.19 -11.15
C ASP A 169 4.38 -4.66 -11.47
N ASN A 170 3.70 -4.90 -12.59
CA ASN A 170 3.30 -6.24 -12.98
C ASN A 170 4.47 -7.16 -13.33
N ASP A 171 5.62 -6.61 -13.73
CA ASP A 171 6.81 -7.41 -14.06
C ASP A 171 7.39 -8.05 -12.80
N THR A 172 7.61 -7.26 -11.74
CA THR A 172 8.04 -7.78 -10.44
C THR A 172 7.01 -8.74 -9.85
N VAL A 173 5.71 -8.46 -10.01
CA VAL A 173 4.66 -9.40 -9.57
C VAL A 173 4.73 -10.69 -10.37
N ALA A 174 4.92 -10.65 -11.69
CA ALA A 174 5.06 -11.84 -12.52
C ALA A 174 6.30 -12.67 -12.12
N GLU A 175 7.43 -12.02 -11.83
CA GLU A 175 8.64 -12.67 -11.32
C GLU A 175 8.37 -13.41 -10.00
N LEU A 176 7.72 -12.76 -9.03
CA LEU A 176 7.35 -13.37 -7.75
C LEU A 176 6.49 -14.63 -7.96
N PHE A 177 5.52 -14.58 -8.89
CA PHE A 177 4.58 -15.66 -9.13
C PHE A 177 5.12 -16.76 -10.06
N GLY A 178 6.14 -16.48 -10.86
CA GLY A 178 6.70 -17.40 -11.83
C GLY A 178 5.62 -17.89 -12.81
N LYS A 179 5.36 -19.20 -12.82
CA LYS A 179 4.32 -19.81 -13.69
C LYS A 179 2.90 -19.77 -13.08
N GLN A 180 2.75 -19.34 -11.83
CA GLN A 180 1.46 -19.31 -11.14
C GLN A 180 0.57 -18.21 -11.72
N ASN A 181 -0.71 -18.53 -11.94
CA ASN A 181 -1.69 -17.54 -12.38
C ASN A 181 -2.05 -16.57 -11.24
N ILE A 182 -1.65 -15.31 -11.38
CA ILE A 182 -1.84 -14.27 -10.35
C ILE A 182 -3.33 -14.00 -10.10
N SER A 183 -4.14 -13.85 -11.16
CA SER A 183 -5.57 -13.54 -11.05
C SER A 183 -6.32 -14.66 -10.33
N GLU A 184 -6.04 -15.91 -10.70
CA GLU A 184 -6.61 -17.10 -10.07
C GLU A 184 -6.19 -17.22 -8.60
N PHE A 185 -4.92 -16.94 -8.29
CA PHE A 185 -4.44 -16.92 -6.91
C PHE A 185 -5.18 -15.87 -6.08
N ILE A 186 -5.29 -14.64 -6.59
CA ILE A 186 -5.95 -13.54 -5.89
C ILE A 186 -7.44 -13.83 -5.69
N GLU A 187 -8.13 -14.34 -6.71
CA GLU A 187 -9.56 -14.68 -6.62
C GLU A 187 -9.83 -15.74 -5.54
N ASN A 188 -8.99 -16.78 -5.46
CA ASN A 188 -9.13 -17.87 -4.50
C ASN A 188 -8.57 -17.54 -3.10
N SER A 189 -7.75 -16.49 -2.98
CA SER A 189 -7.02 -16.18 -1.75
C SER A 189 -7.90 -15.88 -0.54
N TYR A 190 -9.13 -15.37 -0.72
CA TYR A 190 -10.04 -15.10 0.39
C TYR A 190 -10.31 -16.35 1.24
N LYS A 191 -10.50 -17.51 0.60
CA LYS A 191 -10.73 -18.79 1.28
C LYS A 191 -9.52 -19.21 2.10
N ILE A 192 -8.32 -18.93 1.57
CA ILE A 192 -7.06 -19.23 2.22
C ILE A 192 -6.90 -18.33 3.44
N ILE A 193 -7.04 -17.02 3.28
CA ILE A 193 -6.87 -16.02 4.35
C ILE A 193 -7.84 -16.28 5.51
N LYS A 194 -9.13 -16.50 5.22
CA LYS A 194 -10.15 -16.78 6.25
C LYS A 194 -9.82 -18.00 7.12
N ASN A 195 -9.11 -18.98 6.55
CA ASN A 195 -8.78 -20.24 7.22
C ASN A 195 -7.34 -20.28 7.78
N ASN A 196 -6.50 -19.29 7.48
CA ASN A 196 -5.07 -19.37 7.76
C ASN A 196 -4.73 -18.89 9.18
N LYS A 197 -3.98 -19.72 9.94
CA LYS A 197 -3.38 -19.33 11.23
C LYS A 197 -2.09 -18.52 11.06
N ILE A 198 -1.43 -18.59 9.89
CA ILE A 198 -0.16 -17.90 9.59
C ILE A 198 -0.32 -16.37 9.66
N GLY A 199 -1.48 -15.86 9.24
CA GLY A 199 -1.80 -14.43 9.30
C GLY A 199 -1.87 -13.89 10.73
N ARG A 200 -2.32 -14.70 11.70
CA ARG A 200 -2.66 -14.26 13.08
C ARG A 200 -1.53 -13.55 13.82
N HIS A 201 -0.26 -13.85 13.53
CA HIS A 201 0.86 -13.18 14.18
C HIS A 201 1.05 -11.73 13.71
N ILE A 202 0.89 -11.43 12.42
CA ILE A 202 0.99 -10.07 11.88
C ILE A 202 -0.36 -9.37 11.88
N GLU A 203 -1.44 -10.12 11.71
CA GLU A 203 -2.78 -9.71 12.08
C GLU A 203 -2.80 -9.21 13.53
N SER A 204 -2.20 -9.84 14.54
CA SER A 204 -2.21 -9.24 15.90
C SER A 204 -1.52 -7.86 16.02
N GLU A 205 -0.65 -7.49 15.07
CA GLU A 205 0.05 -6.19 15.01
C GLU A 205 -0.60 -5.18 14.04
N ALA A 206 -1.31 -5.67 13.02
CA ALA A 206 -2.05 -4.92 12.00
C ALA A 206 -3.57 -4.81 12.28
N LEU A 207 -4.18 -5.79 12.96
CA LEU A 207 -5.59 -5.88 13.42
C LEU A 207 -5.89 -4.99 14.63
N ILE A 208 -5.00 -4.06 14.97
CA ILE A 208 -5.52 -2.83 15.58
C ILE A 208 -5.93 -1.93 14.42
N ASP A 209 -6.92 -2.36 13.65
CA ASP A 209 -7.81 -1.51 12.87
C ASP A 209 -9.01 -1.17 13.77
#